data_AF-A0A962ZQ48-F1
#
_entry.id   AF-A0A962ZQ48-F1
#
_cell.length_a   1.000
_cell.length_b   1.000
_cell.length_c   1.000
_cell.angle_alpha   90.00
_cell.angle_beta   90.00
_cell.angle_gamma   90.00
#
_symmetry.space_group_name_H-M   'P 1'
#
loop_
_entity.id
_entity.type
_entity.pdbx_description
1 polymer ?
#
loop_
_entity_poly.entity_id
_entity_poly.type
_entity_poly.pdbx_seq_one_letter_code
_entity_poly.pdbx_strand_id
1 'polypeptide(L)'
;MLRSEVAQVVKAGLIDVVENGTARALLPSLKKPDGSRHTVGGKTGTGDHRYEVYAGGGRLIESRVVNRVATFVFQIDDRFFGTITAFVAGPDAEHYKFTSGLPVRLLAALMPLLAPMLDSPAQVSEPQPAQAL
;
A
#
# COMPACT_ATOMS: atom_id res chain seq x y z
N MET A 1 -9.64 -21.15 0.62
CA MET A 1 -8.40 -20.38 0.39
C MET A 1 -8.11 -20.28 -1.10
N LEU A 2 -7.37 -19.26 -1.54
CA LEU A 2 -6.90 -19.18 -2.94
C LEU A 2 -5.92 -20.32 -3.23
N ARG A 3 -5.91 -20.82 -4.47
CA ARG A 3 -4.92 -21.80 -4.92
C ARG A 3 -3.52 -21.15 -4.95
N SER A 4 -2.49 -21.95 -4.69
CA SER A 4 -1.09 -21.51 -4.68
C SER A 4 -0.69 -20.77 -5.95
N GLU A 5 -1.12 -21.28 -7.11
CA GLU A 5 -0.78 -20.72 -8.41
C GLU A 5 -1.39 -19.33 -8.57
N VAL A 6 -2.62 -19.13 -8.07
CA VAL A 6 -3.30 -17.83 -8.11
C VAL A 6 -2.60 -16.83 -7.19
N ALA A 7 -2.23 -17.26 -5.98
CA ALA A 7 -1.51 -16.40 -5.03
C ALA A 7 -0.14 -15.96 -5.58
N GLN A 8 0.59 -16.86 -6.25
CA GLN A 8 1.86 -16.54 -6.88
C GLN A 8 1.70 -15.51 -8.01
N VAL A 9 0.70 -15.67 -8.87
CA VAL A 9 0.39 -14.70 -9.94
C VAL A 9 0.04 -13.33 -9.35
N VAL A 10 -0.79 -13.30 -8.30
CA VAL A 10 -1.12 -12.04 -7.61
C VAL A 10 0.12 -11.40 -7.00
N LYS A 11 0.98 -12.16 -6.32
CA LYS A 11 2.23 -11.66 -5.74
C LYS A 11 3.14 -11.05 -6.81
N ALA A 12 3.31 -11.74 -7.95
CA ALA A 12 4.09 -11.22 -9.07
C ALA A 12 3.50 -9.91 -9.61
N GLY A 13 2.18 -9.83 -9.78
CA GLY A 13 1.51 -8.60 -10.20
C GLY A 13 1.67 -7.44 -9.21
N LEU A 14 1.66 -7.72 -7.91
CA LEU A 14 1.90 -6.70 -6.88
C LEU A 14 3.35 -6.20 -6.89
N ILE A 15 4.32 -7.07 -7.17
CA ILE A 15 5.73 -6.69 -7.36
C ILE A 15 5.87 -5.78 -8.59
N ASP A 16 5.22 -6.13 -9.71
CA ASP A 16 5.26 -5.35 -10.94
C ASP A 16 4.69 -3.91 -10.75
N VAL A 17 3.70 -3.72 -9.88
CA VAL A 17 3.20 -2.36 -9.54
C VAL A 17 4.31 -1.47 -8.94
N VAL A 18 5.25 -2.06 -8.22
CA VAL A 18 6.38 -1.36 -7.60
C VAL A 18 7.55 -1.24 -8.58
N GLU A 19 7.78 -2.23 -9.42
CA GLU A 19 8.89 -2.20 -10.40
C GLU A 19 8.57 -1.29 -11.60
N ASN A 20 7.38 -1.45 -12.18
CA ASN A 20 7.02 -0.84 -13.45
C ASN A 20 5.77 0.05 -13.37
N GLY A 21 5.04 0.01 -12.25
CA GLY A 21 3.77 0.69 -12.09
C GLY A 21 3.81 1.98 -11.26
N THR A 22 2.65 2.26 -10.66
CA THR A 22 2.38 3.50 -9.90
C THR A 22 3.23 3.66 -8.63
N ALA A 23 3.88 2.60 -8.13
CA ALA A 23 4.70 2.65 -6.92
C ALA A 23 6.22 2.71 -7.22
N ARG A 24 6.63 2.89 -8.49
CA ARG A 24 8.06 2.95 -8.90
C ARG A 24 8.93 3.96 -8.17
N ALA A 25 8.31 5.00 -7.60
CA ALA A 25 9.02 6.01 -6.83
C ALA A 25 9.71 5.44 -5.59
N LEU A 26 9.33 4.25 -5.14
CA LEU A 26 9.96 3.55 -4.01
C LEU A 26 11.31 2.91 -4.36
N LEU A 27 11.54 2.54 -5.63
CA LEU A 27 12.70 1.74 -6.05
C LEU A 27 14.06 2.27 -5.55
N PRO A 28 14.36 3.59 -5.59
CA PRO A 28 15.65 4.09 -5.14
C PRO A 28 15.95 3.78 -3.65
N SER A 29 14.92 3.63 -2.82
CA SER A 29 15.04 3.44 -1.38
C SER A 29 15.08 1.97 -0.95
N LEU A 30 15.04 1.00 -1.87
CA LEU A 30 14.99 -0.43 -1.56
C LEU A 30 16.37 -1.11 -1.44
N LYS A 31 17.47 -0.37 -1.55
CA LYS A 31 18.82 -0.94 -1.54
C LYS A 31 19.17 -1.48 -0.14
N LYS A 32 19.73 -2.69 -0.11
CA LYS A 32 20.31 -3.31 1.08
C LYS A 32 21.81 -3.01 1.19
N PRO A 33 22.43 -3.20 2.38
CA PRO A 33 23.86 -3.04 2.57
C PRO A 33 24.74 -3.93 1.68
N ASP A 34 24.24 -5.12 1.31
CA ASP A 34 24.94 -6.09 0.44
C ASP A 34 24.87 -5.74 -1.07
N GLY A 35 24.22 -4.63 -1.42
CA GLY A 35 24.03 -4.18 -2.80
C GLY A 35 22.80 -4.77 -3.51
N SER A 36 22.11 -5.73 -2.90
CA SER A 36 20.82 -6.24 -3.37
C SER A 36 19.68 -5.26 -3.06
N ARG A 37 18.44 -5.63 -3.40
CA ARG A 37 17.24 -4.84 -3.12
C ARG A 37 16.23 -5.67 -2.36
N HIS A 38 15.48 -5.04 -1.45
CA HIS A 38 14.26 -5.65 -0.93
C HIS A 38 13.27 -5.90 -2.06
N THR A 39 12.66 -7.09 -2.07
CA THR A 39 11.54 -7.38 -2.97
C THR A 39 10.29 -6.76 -2.37
N VAL A 40 9.67 -5.81 -3.07
CA VAL A 40 8.47 -5.13 -2.55
C VAL A 40 7.33 -5.32 -3.53
N GLY A 41 6.21 -5.82 -3.01
CA GLY A 41 4.94 -5.86 -3.72
C GLY A 41 3.93 -4.94 -3.05
N GLY A 42 3.05 -4.32 -3.81
CA GLY A 42 2.01 -3.50 -3.21
C GLY A 42 1.01 -2.94 -4.19
N LYS A 43 -0.05 -2.33 -3.66
CA LYS A 43 -1.07 -1.67 -4.45
C LYS A 43 -1.35 -0.27 -3.93
N THR A 44 -1.40 0.64 -4.89
CA THR A 44 -1.82 2.03 -4.73
C THR A 44 -3.33 2.18 -4.87
N GLY A 45 -3.93 3.03 -4.05
CA GLY A 45 -5.33 3.43 -4.17
C GLY A 45 -5.47 4.93 -3.94
N THR A 46 -6.21 5.62 -4.80
CA THR A 46 -6.61 7.02 -4.59
C THR A 46 -8.11 7.09 -4.84
N GLY A 47 -8.85 7.70 -3.92
CA GLY A 47 -10.29 7.86 -4.07
C GLY A 47 -10.80 9.02 -3.24
N ASP A 48 -11.85 9.65 -3.75
CA ASP A 48 -12.64 10.61 -3.00
C ASP A 48 -13.97 9.94 -2.64
N HIS A 49 -14.37 9.99 -1.37
CA HIS A 49 -15.76 9.67 -1.03
C HIS A 49 -16.60 10.89 -1.40
N ARG A 50 -17.60 10.71 -2.26
CA ARG A 50 -18.54 11.76 -2.68
C ARG A 50 -19.94 11.45 -2.20
N TYR A 51 -20.63 12.47 -1.71
CA TYR A 51 -22.06 12.42 -1.40
C TYR A 51 -22.82 12.97 -2.59
N GLU A 52 -23.71 12.16 -3.15
CA GLU A 52 -24.44 12.48 -4.37
C GLU A 52 -25.94 12.48 -4.12
N VAL A 53 -26.63 13.51 -4.59
CA VAL A 53 -28.09 13.65 -4.51
C VAL A 53 -28.67 13.52 -5.90
N TYR A 54 -29.70 12.69 -6.03
CA TYR A 54 -30.37 12.38 -7.30
C TYR A 54 -31.84 12.83 -7.27
N ALA A 55 -32.31 13.44 -8.35
CA ALA A 55 -33.72 13.76 -8.57
C ALA A 55 -34.47 12.56 -9.21
N GLY A 56 -35.79 12.69 -9.30
CA GLY A 56 -36.63 11.74 -10.05
C GLY A 56 -36.09 11.50 -11.47
N GLY A 57 -36.07 10.23 -11.89
CA GLY A 57 -35.49 9.82 -13.18
C GLY A 57 -33.96 9.60 -13.16
N GLY A 58 -33.31 9.58 -11.99
CA GLY A 58 -31.88 9.27 -11.86
C GLY A 58 -30.94 10.42 -12.23
N ARG A 59 -31.45 11.65 -12.31
CA ARG A 59 -30.63 12.83 -12.64
C ARG A 59 -29.84 13.29 -11.42
N LEU A 60 -28.51 13.28 -11.51
CA LEU A 60 -27.63 13.86 -10.48
C LEU A 60 -27.89 15.36 -10.35
N ILE A 61 -28.14 15.84 -9.12
CA ILE A 61 -28.44 17.25 -8.83
C ILE A 61 -27.45 17.90 -7.86
N GLU A 62 -26.73 17.11 -7.07
CA GLU A 62 -25.65 17.59 -6.20
C GLU A 62 -24.59 16.49 -6.06
N SER A 63 -23.31 16.86 -6.06
CA SER A 63 -22.19 15.94 -5.81
C SER A 63 -21.11 16.69 -5.04
N ARG A 64 -20.96 16.39 -3.75
CA ARG A 64 -19.98 17.04 -2.86
C ARG A 64 -18.96 16.04 -2.32
N VAL A 65 -17.70 16.46 -2.19
CA VAL A 65 -16.67 15.61 -1.58
C VAL A 65 -16.92 15.51 -0.07
N VAL A 66 -16.74 14.31 0.47
CA VAL A 66 -16.87 13.97 1.89
C VAL A 66 -15.49 13.71 2.51
N ASN A 67 -14.59 13.08 1.75
CA ASN A 67 -13.20 12.91 2.12
C ASN A 67 -12.33 12.64 0.88
N ARG A 68 -11.02 12.78 1.05
CA ARG A 68 -10.01 12.31 0.10
C ARG A 68 -9.05 11.33 0.79
N VAL A 69 -8.82 10.20 0.13
CA VAL A 69 -8.00 9.11 0.64
C VAL A 69 -6.96 8.71 -0.40
N ALA A 70 -5.73 8.53 0.06
CA ALA A 70 -4.66 7.92 -0.71
C ALA A 70 -3.99 6.86 0.15
N THR A 71 -3.97 5.61 -0.34
CA THR A 71 -3.43 4.47 0.40
C THR A 71 -2.40 3.72 -0.43
N PHE A 72 -1.37 3.22 0.24
CA PHE A 72 -0.45 2.23 -0.31
C PHE A 72 -0.37 1.05 0.67
N VAL A 73 -0.84 -0.12 0.23
CA VAL A 73 -0.70 -1.39 0.95
C VAL A 73 0.45 -2.15 0.33
N PHE A 74 1.34 -2.70 1.16
CA PHE A 74 2.59 -3.29 0.69
C PHE A 74 3.04 -4.50 1.52
N GLN A 75 3.87 -5.32 0.89
CA GLN A 75 4.76 -6.29 1.56
C GLN A 75 6.21 -5.96 1.22
N ILE A 76 7.11 -6.18 2.17
CA ILE A 76 8.56 -6.12 1.99
C ILE A 76 9.14 -7.50 2.29
N ASP A 77 9.86 -8.03 1.30
CA ASP A 77 10.30 -9.40 1.19
C ASP A 77 9.13 -10.35 1.49
N ASP A 78 9.36 -11.42 2.27
CA ASP A 78 8.34 -12.36 2.72
C ASP A 78 8.06 -12.24 4.23
N ARG A 79 8.31 -11.05 4.79
CA ARG A 79 8.33 -10.85 6.26
C ARG A 79 7.46 -9.71 6.74
N PHE A 80 7.49 -8.57 6.05
CA PHE A 80 6.85 -7.35 6.55
C PHE A 80 5.67 -7.00 5.70
N PHE A 81 4.56 -6.64 6.34
CA PHE A 81 3.34 -6.19 5.69
C PHE A 81 2.92 -4.86 6.32
N GLY A 82 2.43 -3.94 5.50
CA GLY A 82 2.10 -2.62 5.98
C GLY A 82 1.12 -1.89 5.10
N THR A 83 0.58 -0.81 5.66
CA THR A 83 -0.28 0.14 4.96
C THR A 83 0.06 1.55 5.40
N ILE A 84 0.10 2.48 4.45
CA ILE A 84 0.19 3.92 4.72
C ILE A 84 -1.00 4.58 4.05
N THR A 85 -1.76 5.35 4.82
CA THR A 85 -2.94 6.08 4.35
C THR A 85 -2.78 7.56 4.67
N ALA A 86 -2.88 8.41 3.65
CA ALA A 86 -3.11 9.83 3.78
C ALA A 86 -4.62 10.09 3.66
N PHE A 87 -5.17 10.83 4.61
CA PHE A 87 -6.61 11.03 4.76
C PHE A 87 -6.91 12.49 5.10
N VAL A 88 -7.86 13.08 4.37
CA VAL A 88 -8.43 14.39 4.68
C VAL A 88 -9.94 14.25 4.75
N ALA A 89 -10.52 14.63 5.88
CA ALA A 89 -11.97 14.61 6.11
C ALA A 89 -12.62 15.94 5.75
N GLY A 90 -13.93 15.86 5.47
CA GLY A 90 -14.79 17.03 5.37
C GLY A 90 -14.87 17.61 3.96
N PRO A 91 -15.72 18.64 3.78
CA PRO A 91 -15.94 19.27 2.48
C PRO A 91 -14.66 19.91 1.93
N ASP A 92 -13.77 20.41 2.80
CA ASP A 92 -12.48 20.99 2.40
C ASP A 92 -11.55 19.98 1.70
N ALA A 93 -11.82 18.68 1.81
CA ALA A 93 -11.10 17.64 1.10
C ALA A 93 -11.12 17.84 -0.44
N GLU A 94 -12.12 18.54 -0.99
CA GLU A 94 -12.18 18.93 -2.40
C GLU A 94 -10.97 19.77 -2.84
N HIS A 95 -10.39 20.55 -1.92
CA HIS A 95 -9.23 21.39 -2.21
C HIS A 95 -7.90 20.63 -2.22
N TYR A 96 -7.88 19.38 -1.75
CA TYR A 96 -6.69 18.55 -1.73
C TYR A 96 -6.59 17.70 -3.00
N LYS A 97 -5.42 17.68 -3.64
CA LYS A 97 -5.17 16.93 -4.89
C LYS A 97 -4.06 15.89 -4.79
N PHE A 98 -3.78 15.38 -3.59
CA PHE A 98 -2.75 14.34 -3.43
C PHE A 98 -3.20 12.99 -3.99
N THR A 99 -2.24 12.15 -4.37
CA THR A 99 -2.49 10.78 -4.86
C THR A 99 -1.79 9.78 -3.95
N SER A 100 -1.98 8.49 -4.21
CA SER A 100 -1.22 7.38 -3.62
C SER A 100 0.30 7.50 -3.75
N GLY A 101 0.80 8.39 -4.62
CA GLY A 101 2.22 8.72 -4.64
C GLY A 101 2.73 9.33 -3.33
N LEU A 102 1.87 10.01 -2.55
CA LEU A 102 2.24 10.57 -1.25
C LEU A 102 2.57 9.45 -0.23
N PRO A 103 1.69 8.47 0.05
CA PRO A 103 2.03 7.29 0.84
C PRO A 103 3.28 6.54 0.38
N VAL A 104 3.46 6.35 -0.94
CA VAL A 104 4.64 5.67 -1.50
C VAL A 104 5.92 6.44 -1.17
N ARG A 105 5.92 7.76 -1.35
CA ARG A 105 7.07 8.62 -1.01
C ARG A 105 7.31 8.70 0.49
N LEU A 106 6.27 8.66 1.30
CA LEU A 106 6.40 8.58 2.74
C LEU A 106 7.10 7.28 3.16
N LEU A 107 6.71 6.12 2.63
CA LEU A 107 7.44 4.88 2.86
C LEU A 107 8.91 5.01 2.46
N ALA A 108 9.18 5.56 1.27
CA ALA A 108 10.53 5.76 0.77
C ALA A 108 11.40 6.62 1.70
N ALA A 109 10.82 7.64 2.32
CA ALA A 109 11.49 8.49 3.31
C ALA A 109 11.71 7.79 4.66
N LEU A 110 10.85 6.82 5.00
CA LEU A 110 10.98 6.01 6.21
C LEU A 110 11.96 4.85 6.06
N MET A 111 12.31 4.44 4.84
CA MET A 111 13.20 3.29 4.59
C MET A 111 14.52 3.32 5.41
N PRO A 112 15.24 4.45 5.54
CA PRO A 112 16.45 4.50 6.36
C PRO A 112 16.20 4.21 7.85
N LEU A 113 15.04 4.62 8.37
CA LEU A 113 14.64 4.36 9.75
C LEU A 113 14.24 2.90 9.96
N LEU A 114 13.68 2.26 8.92
CA LEU A 114 13.26 0.87 8.95
C LEU A 114 14.40 -0.11 8.68
N ALA A 115 15.47 0.32 8.00
CA ALA A 115 16.57 -0.54 7.55
C ALA A 115 17.13 -1.46 8.65
N PRO A 116 17.42 -1.02 9.89
CA PRO A 116 17.92 -1.92 10.93
C PRO A 116 17.00 -3.12 11.21
N MET A 117 15.69 -2.91 11.13
CA MET A 117 14.69 -3.97 11.31
C MET A 117 14.53 -4.83 10.06
N LEU A 118 14.53 -4.21 8.87
CA LEU A 118 14.36 -4.90 7.59
C LEU A 118 15.55 -5.82 7.26
N ASP A 119 16.76 -5.37 7.58
CA ASP A 119 18.02 -6.07 7.28
C ASP A 119 18.41 -7.08 8.37
N SER A 120 17.83 -6.98 9.56
CA SER A 120 18.04 -7.97 10.61
C SER A 120 17.48 -9.33 10.17
N PRO A 121 18.21 -10.44 10.38
CA PRO A 121 17.70 -11.76 10.05
C PRO A 121 16.38 -12.03 10.77
N ALA A 122 15.48 -12.78 10.12
CA ALA A 122 14.26 -13.22 10.78
C ALA A 122 14.66 -14.04 12.01
N GLN A 123 14.16 -13.69 13.20
CA GLN A 123 14.19 -14.63 14.31
C GLN A 123 13.27 -15.78 13.92
N VAL A 124 13.88 -16.93 13.58
CA VAL A 124 13.14 -18.17 13.38
C VAL A 124 12.64 -18.59 14.75
N SER A 125 11.40 -18.25 15.08
CA SER A 125 10.69 -18.91 16.17
C SER A 125 10.42 -20.34 15.72
N GLU A 126 10.99 -21.33 16.42
CA GLU A 126 10.62 -22.73 16.20
C GLU A 126 9.09 -22.86 16.29
N PRO A 127 8.44 -23.61 15.39
CA PRO A 127 7.00 -23.81 15.44
C PRO A 127 6.65 -24.44 16.78
N GLN A 128 5.91 -23.70 17.60
CA GLN A 128 5.41 -24.19 18.87
C GLN A 128 4.49 -25.38 18.60
N PRO A 129 4.76 -26.57 19.15
CA PRO A 129 3.96 -27.75 18.88
C PRO A 129 2.51 -27.46 19.22
N ALA A 130 1.62 -27.68 18.26
CA ALA A 130 0.19 -27.52 18.44
C ALA A 130 -0.23 -28.36 19.64
N GLN A 131 -0.67 -27.70 20.71
CA GLN A 131 -1.23 -28.39 21.86
C GLN A 131 -2.53 -29.06 21.39
N ALA A 132 -2.51 -30.39 21.35
CA ALA A 132 -3.68 -31.20 21.08
C ALA A 132 -4.73 -30.95 22.16
N LEU A 133 -5.93 -30.54 21.74
CA LEU A 133 -7.15 -30.57 22.55
C LEU A 133 -7.79 -31.95 22.46
#